data_AF-A0A8H8SFV9-F1
#
_entry.id   AF-A0A8H8SFV9-F1
#
_cell.length_a   1.000
_cell.length_b   1.000
_cell.length_c   1.000
_cell.angle_alpha   90.00
_cell.angle_beta   90.00
_cell.angle_gamma   90.00
#
_symmetry.space_group_name_H-M   'P 1'
#
loop_
_entity.id
_entity.type
_entity.pdbx_description
1 polymer ?
#
loop_
_entity_poly.entity_id
_entity_poly.type
_entity_poly.pdbx_seq_one_letter_code
_entity_poly.pdbx_strand_id
1 'polypeptide(L)'
;MSRSDRVALASIKTLTLYADKPTRARRTAPVPQLECTGSICREYEPSAIQCTNAGGTDIDIDWKCEADLPSSLRFGRLHVSCEGWDRPGDPYVLKGSCGLTYSLVRTPQYKSSVGTDYTYHVLVLILIAIPLDQPRVPSISQSVRINSRRKRGQGAPPPPPYTKYPTDSSGANRNQPWSPGFWTGLGAGGLAASTYHYLTRPRYNPSYTQQPPPPTWDWERPFGGTRTSSSARPEFSAGRRRFNVDDDFGAGSSTGPGTQLGEMRRATGFGGSSVR
;
A
#
# COMPACT_ATOMS: atom_id res chain seq x y z
N MET A 1 4.52 50.23 7.92
CA MET A 1 5.46 49.17 7.51
C MET A 1 6.77 49.82 7.15
N SER A 2 7.90 49.29 7.63
CA SER A 2 9.24 49.84 7.38
C SER A 2 9.93 49.10 6.23
N ARG A 3 11.01 49.66 5.67
CA ARG A 3 11.82 48.96 4.64
C ARG A 3 12.34 47.59 5.08
N SER A 4 12.51 47.35 6.39
CA SER A 4 12.90 46.05 6.94
C SER A 4 11.81 44.98 6.82
N ASP A 5 10.59 45.35 6.43
CA ASP A 5 9.51 44.41 6.11
C ASP A 5 9.64 43.84 4.69
N ARG A 6 10.59 44.32 3.86
CA ARG A 6 10.87 43.84 2.51
C ARG A 6 11.84 42.67 2.57
N VAL A 7 11.45 41.50 2.05
CA VAL A 7 12.26 40.27 2.10
C VAL A 7 12.29 39.63 0.72
N ALA A 8 13.45 39.16 0.25
CA ALA A 8 13.53 38.40 -1.00
C ALA A 8 12.89 37.01 -0.79
N LEU A 9 11.97 36.60 -1.65
CA LEU A 9 11.25 35.33 -1.52
C LEU A 9 12.20 34.12 -1.45
N ALA A 10 13.18 34.08 -2.35
CA ALA A 10 14.21 33.04 -2.37
C ALA A 10 15.07 32.97 -1.08
N SER A 11 15.16 34.04 -0.30
CA SER A 11 15.93 34.07 0.96
C SER A 11 15.16 33.51 2.17
N ILE A 12 13.85 33.29 2.03
CA ILE A 12 13.01 32.75 3.10
C ILE A 12 13.32 31.27 3.26
N LYS A 13 13.86 30.89 4.42
CA LYS A 13 14.21 29.50 4.73
C LYS A 13 13.02 28.67 5.15
N THR A 14 12.13 29.25 5.95
CA THR A 14 11.03 28.55 6.59
C THR A 14 9.83 29.46 6.78
N LEU A 15 8.64 28.91 6.56
CA LEU A 15 7.35 29.50 6.87
C LEU A 15 6.66 28.63 7.91
N THR A 16 6.03 29.25 8.90
CA THR A 16 5.16 28.59 9.86
C THR A 16 3.82 29.29 9.82
N LEU A 17 2.81 28.58 9.33
CA LEU A 17 1.50 29.11 9.00
C LEU A 17 0.47 28.46 9.92
N TYR A 18 -0.51 29.26 10.37
CA TYR A 18 -1.53 28.82 11.33
C TYR A 18 -2.93 28.98 10.76
N ALA A 19 -3.83 28.06 11.10
CA ALA A 19 -5.20 28.04 10.57
C ALA A 19 -6.05 29.24 11.01
N ASP A 20 -5.76 29.78 12.21
CA ASP A 20 -6.52 30.83 12.87
C ASP A 20 -5.94 32.24 12.66
N LYS A 21 -4.96 32.41 11.75
CA LYS A 21 -4.28 33.69 11.54
C LYS A 21 -4.42 34.21 10.13
N PRO A 22 -4.73 35.51 9.96
CA PRO A 22 -4.62 36.16 8.66
C PRO A 22 -3.15 36.47 8.31
N THR A 23 -2.88 36.61 7.02
CA THR A 23 -1.62 37.15 6.50
C THR A 23 -1.54 38.64 6.77
N ARG A 24 -0.34 39.17 6.99
CA ARG A 24 -0.11 40.61 6.93
C ARG A 24 -0.31 41.08 5.48
N ALA A 25 -0.98 42.21 5.29
CA ALA A 25 -1.20 42.77 3.97
C ALA A 25 -0.94 44.28 3.95
N ARG A 26 -0.53 44.81 2.80
CA ARG A 26 -0.26 46.24 2.61
C ARG A 26 -1.11 46.83 1.50
N ARG A 27 -1.08 46.18 0.34
CA ARG A 27 -1.74 46.61 -0.89
C ARG A 27 -3.02 45.83 -1.14
N THR A 28 -3.07 44.59 -0.68
CA THR A 28 -4.22 43.70 -0.81
C THR A 28 -4.95 43.54 0.53
N ALA A 29 -6.12 42.89 0.50
CA ALA A 29 -6.79 42.49 1.73
C ALA A 29 -6.04 41.33 2.41
N PRO A 30 -5.98 41.29 3.75
CA PRO A 30 -5.52 40.11 4.49
C PRO A 30 -6.30 38.86 4.08
N VAL A 31 -5.61 37.76 3.80
CA VAL A 31 -6.18 36.44 3.51
C VAL A 31 -5.83 35.46 4.64
N PRO A 32 -6.49 34.29 4.78
CA PRO A 32 -6.05 33.26 5.71
C PRO A 32 -4.62 32.80 5.42
N GLN A 33 -3.82 32.52 6.46
CA GLN A 33 -2.50 31.93 6.29
C GLN A 33 -2.56 30.49 5.77
N LEU A 34 -3.60 29.75 6.15
CA LEU A 34 -3.87 28.41 5.67
C LEU A 34 -5.25 28.39 5.03
N GLU A 35 -5.32 27.92 3.79
CA GLU A 35 -6.57 27.76 3.05
C GLU A 35 -6.69 26.30 2.58
N CYS A 36 -7.62 25.56 3.20
CA CYS A 36 -7.90 24.19 2.82
C CYS A 36 -8.90 24.15 1.66
N THR A 37 -8.57 23.39 0.61
CA THR A 37 -9.40 23.20 -0.57
C THR A 37 -9.79 21.73 -0.77
N GLY A 38 -11.04 21.52 -1.20
CA GLY A 38 -11.59 20.18 -1.45
C GLY A 38 -12.54 19.68 -0.36
N SER A 39 -13.12 18.50 -0.59
CA SER A 39 -14.17 17.95 0.28
C SER A 39 -13.66 17.47 1.64
N ILE A 40 -12.37 17.09 1.73
CA ILE A 40 -11.76 16.52 2.93
C ILE A 40 -11.51 17.56 4.03
N CYS A 41 -11.49 18.86 3.70
CA CYS A 41 -11.28 19.94 4.67
C CYS A 41 -12.36 19.99 5.78
N ARG A 42 -13.57 19.45 5.52
CA ARG A 42 -14.61 19.35 6.54
C ARG A 42 -14.35 18.26 7.59
N GLU A 43 -13.44 17.35 7.30
CA GLU A 43 -13.14 16.19 8.13
C GLU A 43 -11.93 16.46 9.03
N TYR A 44 -10.92 17.16 8.50
CA TYR A 44 -9.73 17.52 9.25
C TYR A 44 -9.01 18.71 8.62
N GLU A 45 -8.57 19.65 9.45
CA GLU A 45 -7.65 20.73 9.07
C GLU A 45 -6.52 20.81 10.12
N PRO A 46 -5.25 20.75 9.72
CA PRO A 46 -4.14 20.95 10.64
C PRO A 46 -4.12 22.39 11.18
N SER A 47 -3.84 22.54 12.48
CA SER A 47 -3.76 23.86 13.12
C SER A 47 -2.53 24.66 12.69
N ALA A 48 -1.44 23.97 12.32
CA ALA A 48 -0.21 24.57 11.83
C ALA A 48 0.44 23.71 10.74
N ILE A 49 1.03 24.37 9.75
CA ILE A 49 1.86 23.74 8.71
C ILE A 49 3.19 24.48 8.66
N GLN A 50 4.29 23.72 8.65
CA GLN A 50 5.63 24.27 8.48
C GLN A 50 6.14 23.96 7.08
N CYS A 51 6.50 24.99 6.32
CA CYS A 51 7.09 24.84 5.00
C CYS A 51 8.56 25.27 5.01
N THR A 52 9.42 24.45 4.43
CA THR A 52 10.85 24.72 4.23
C THR A 52 11.13 24.91 2.76
N ASN A 53 11.96 25.89 2.44
CA ASN A 53 12.43 26.13 1.08
C ASN A 53 13.32 24.96 0.63
N ALA A 54 12.91 24.27 -0.42
CA ALA A 54 13.57 23.08 -0.98
C ALA A 54 14.45 23.42 -2.20
N GLY A 55 14.55 24.69 -2.58
CA GLY A 55 15.26 25.16 -3.75
C GLY A 55 14.36 25.95 -4.71
N GLY A 56 14.94 26.42 -5.81
CA GLY A 56 14.26 27.24 -6.82
C GLY A 56 15.01 28.52 -7.14
N THR A 57 14.44 29.33 -8.03
CA THR A 57 15.06 30.58 -8.51
C THR A 57 14.04 31.71 -8.53
N ASP A 58 14.47 32.91 -8.16
CA ASP A 58 13.65 34.13 -8.10
C ASP A 58 12.36 33.97 -7.28
N ILE A 59 11.24 33.73 -7.95
CA ILE A 59 9.90 33.56 -7.35
C ILE A 59 9.35 32.14 -7.46
N ASP A 60 9.98 31.30 -8.27
CA ASP A 60 9.62 29.90 -8.49
C ASP A 60 10.38 29.03 -7.48
N ILE A 61 9.88 29.03 -6.24
CA ILE A 61 10.47 28.30 -5.12
C ILE A 61 9.66 27.03 -4.87
N ASP A 62 10.37 25.91 -4.77
CA ASP A 62 9.81 24.65 -4.33
C ASP A 62 9.75 24.62 -2.80
N TRP A 63 8.55 24.41 -2.28
CA TRP A 63 8.29 24.32 -0.84
C TRP A 63 8.00 22.89 -0.44
N LYS A 64 8.75 22.40 0.54
CA LYS A 64 8.43 21.17 1.27
C LYS A 64 7.64 21.55 2.52
N CYS A 65 6.39 21.12 2.62
CA CYS A 65 5.55 21.40 3.79
C CYS A 65 5.28 20.14 4.61
N GLU A 66 5.28 20.29 5.93
CA GLU A 66 5.07 19.22 6.90
C GLU A 66 4.01 19.63 7.94
N ALA A 67 3.16 18.67 8.31
CA ALA A 67 2.21 18.80 9.42
C ALA A 67 1.79 17.41 9.93
N ASP A 68 1.19 17.38 11.13
CA ASP A 68 0.62 16.16 11.68
C ASP A 68 -0.78 15.93 11.09
N LEU A 69 -0.92 14.85 10.33
CA LEU A 69 -2.14 14.42 9.69
C LEU A 69 -2.50 12.98 10.13
N PRO A 70 -3.79 12.64 10.20
CA PRO A 70 -4.19 11.25 10.41
C PRO A 70 -3.67 10.33 9.31
N SER A 71 -3.44 9.07 9.63
CA SER A 71 -2.79 8.11 8.74
C SER A 71 -3.60 7.86 7.47
N SER A 72 -4.92 8.02 7.53
CA SER A 72 -5.84 7.96 6.40
C SER A 72 -5.74 9.14 5.43
N LEU A 73 -4.98 10.19 5.75
CA LEU A 73 -4.88 11.43 4.97
C LEU A 73 -3.44 11.74 4.56
N ARG A 74 -3.28 12.35 3.41
CA ARG A 74 -2.02 12.94 2.95
C ARG A 74 -2.28 14.29 2.29
N PHE A 75 -1.24 15.09 2.17
CA PHE A 75 -1.29 16.29 1.36
C PHE A 75 -1.51 15.95 -0.13
N GLY A 76 -2.36 16.74 -0.77
CA GLY A 76 -2.62 16.75 -2.21
C GLY A 76 -1.80 17.84 -2.89
N ARG A 77 -2.48 18.83 -3.46
CA ARG A 77 -1.85 20.01 -4.05
C ARG A 77 -1.45 20.98 -2.95
N LEU A 78 -0.28 21.59 -3.06
CA LEU A 78 0.18 22.68 -2.22
C LEU A 78 0.61 23.84 -3.09
N HIS A 79 0.38 25.06 -2.63
CA HIS A 79 0.81 26.27 -3.31
C HIS A 79 0.98 27.41 -2.31
N VAL A 80 2.20 27.94 -2.22
CA VAL A 80 2.51 29.10 -1.36
C VAL A 80 2.29 30.39 -2.15
N SER A 81 1.59 31.36 -1.58
CA SER A 81 1.41 32.67 -2.21
C SER A 81 1.74 33.80 -1.24
N CYS A 82 2.65 34.68 -1.63
CA CYS A 82 3.08 35.83 -0.83
C CYS A 82 2.70 37.14 -1.54
N GLU A 83 2.36 38.18 -0.78
CA GLU A 83 2.13 39.51 -1.34
C GLU A 83 3.46 40.15 -1.77
N GLY A 84 3.54 40.55 -3.04
CA GLY A 84 4.69 41.27 -3.60
C GLY A 84 4.86 42.65 -2.98
N TRP A 85 6.11 43.06 -2.78
CA TRP A 85 6.43 44.31 -2.10
C TRP A 85 5.94 45.53 -2.88
N ASP A 86 6.25 45.59 -4.17
CA ASP A 86 5.83 46.68 -5.05
C ASP A 86 4.68 46.26 -5.98
N ARG A 87 4.72 45.05 -6.56
CA ARG A 87 3.78 44.53 -7.58
C ARG A 87 3.66 42.99 -7.53
N PRO A 88 2.63 42.38 -8.13
CA PRO A 88 2.61 40.94 -8.37
C PRO A 88 3.84 40.52 -9.19
N GLY A 89 4.40 39.33 -8.93
CA GLY A 89 5.62 38.83 -9.58
C GLY A 89 6.93 39.48 -9.13
N ASP A 90 6.93 40.32 -8.11
CA ASP A 90 8.15 40.94 -7.54
C ASP A 90 9.00 39.88 -6.79
N PRO A 91 10.33 39.79 -7.02
CA PRO A 91 11.20 38.90 -6.23
C PRO A 91 11.21 39.23 -4.73
N TYR A 92 10.77 40.43 -4.34
CA TYR A 92 10.61 40.83 -2.96
C TYR A 92 9.15 40.78 -2.53
N VAL A 93 8.94 40.25 -1.33
CA VAL A 93 7.63 40.08 -0.70
C VAL A 93 7.57 40.77 0.65
N LEU A 94 6.36 41.03 1.10
CA LEU A 94 6.10 41.58 2.42
C LEU A 94 6.28 40.50 3.52
N LYS A 95 7.08 40.81 4.55
CA LYS A 95 7.26 39.93 5.71
C LYS A 95 5.91 39.61 6.37
N GLY A 96 5.59 38.31 6.45
CA GLY A 96 4.36 37.80 7.06
C GLY A 96 3.14 37.83 6.13
N SER A 97 3.32 38.06 4.83
CA SER A 97 2.22 38.08 3.85
C SER A 97 1.97 36.74 3.15
N CYS A 98 2.84 35.75 3.36
CA CYS A 98 2.73 34.43 2.77
C CYS A 98 1.58 33.64 3.39
N GLY A 99 0.78 33.01 2.54
CA GLY A 99 -0.21 31.99 2.88
C GLY A 99 -0.01 30.72 2.04
N LEU A 100 -0.63 29.64 2.47
CA LEU A 100 -0.59 28.33 1.82
C LEU A 100 -2.00 27.88 1.50
N THR A 101 -2.26 27.64 0.22
CA THR A 101 -3.43 26.91 -0.22
C THR A 101 -3.06 25.44 -0.38
N TYR A 102 -3.78 24.54 0.29
CA TYR A 102 -3.51 23.11 0.25
C TYR A 102 -4.78 22.28 0.04
N SER A 103 -4.63 21.03 -0.37
CA SER A 103 -5.71 20.05 -0.36
C SER A 103 -5.30 18.78 0.39
N LEU A 104 -6.29 18.05 0.89
CA LEU A 104 -6.10 16.77 1.56
C LEU A 104 -6.73 15.65 0.74
N VAL A 105 -6.05 14.51 0.69
CA VAL A 105 -6.47 13.32 -0.06
C VAL A 105 -6.44 12.11 0.85
N ARG A 106 -7.43 11.22 0.72
CA ARG A 106 -7.42 9.94 1.45
C ARG A 106 -6.31 9.05 0.92
N THR A 107 -5.54 8.46 1.83
CA THR A 107 -4.62 7.38 1.49
C THR A 107 -5.41 6.08 1.40
N PRO A 108 -5.09 5.19 0.44
CA PRO A 108 -5.60 3.83 0.51
C PRO A 108 -5.05 3.20 1.79
N GLN A 109 -5.90 3.02 2.79
CA GLN A 109 -5.51 2.20 3.93
C GLN A 109 -5.43 0.77 3.41
N TYR A 110 -4.24 0.19 3.40
CA TYR A 110 -4.10 -1.24 3.28
C TYR A 110 -4.83 -1.82 4.49
N LYS A 111 -6.05 -2.36 4.28
CA LYS A 111 -6.71 -3.17 5.30
C LYS A 111 -5.79 -4.37 5.51
N SER A 112 -4.98 -4.33 6.56
CA SER A 112 -4.35 -5.53 7.09
C SER A 112 -5.50 -6.43 7.55
N SER A 113 -6.02 -7.23 6.63
CA SER A 113 -6.79 -8.40 6.97
C SER A 113 -5.81 -9.34 7.67
N VAL A 114 -5.63 -9.14 8.97
CA VAL A 114 -5.26 -10.22 9.86
C VAL A 114 -6.47 -11.14 9.84
N GLY A 115 -6.56 -11.96 8.78
CA GLY A 115 -7.40 -13.13 8.78
C GLY A 115 -6.83 -13.99 9.89
N THR A 116 -7.48 -14.02 11.04
CA THR A 116 -7.36 -15.15 11.93
C THR A 116 -7.78 -16.35 11.11
N ASP A 117 -6.79 -17.05 10.56
CA ASP A 117 -6.99 -18.15 9.65
C ASP A 117 -7.50 -19.34 10.46
N TYR A 118 -8.80 -19.36 10.72
CA TYR A 118 -9.48 -20.47 11.39
C TYR A 118 -9.29 -21.79 10.62
N THR A 119 -8.94 -21.75 9.33
CA THR A 119 -8.68 -22.98 8.57
C THR A 119 -7.43 -23.70 9.04
N TYR A 120 -6.39 -22.98 9.47
CA TYR A 120 -5.18 -23.57 10.05
C TYR A 120 -5.45 -24.25 11.39
N HIS A 121 -6.19 -23.59 12.28
CA HIS A 121 -6.54 -24.18 13.58
C HIS A 121 -7.47 -25.40 13.44
N VAL A 122 -8.41 -25.36 12.50
CA VAL A 122 -9.30 -26.51 12.22
C VAL A 122 -8.52 -27.67 11.61
N LEU A 123 -7.61 -27.42 10.65
CA LEU A 123 -6.77 -28.46 10.05
C LEU A 123 -5.81 -29.10 11.06
N VAL A 124 -5.21 -28.31 11.95
CA VAL A 124 -4.34 -28.82 13.02
C VAL A 124 -5.14 -29.67 14.01
N LEU A 125 -6.36 -29.24 14.42
CA LEU A 125 -7.21 -30.04 15.30
C LEU A 125 -7.67 -31.36 14.65
N ILE A 126 -7.96 -31.37 13.35
CA ILE A 126 -8.33 -32.58 12.61
C ILE A 126 -7.15 -33.58 12.53
N LEU A 127 -5.91 -33.10 12.40
CA LEU A 127 -4.73 -33.99 12.34
C LEU A 127 -4.33 -34.57 13.70
N ILE A 128 -4.63 -33.90 14.82
CA ILE A 128 -4.31 -34.40 16.18
C ILE A 128 -5.41 -35.37 16.68
N ALA A 129 -6.63 -35.30 16.12
CA ALA A 129 -7.79 -36.07 16.59
C ALA A 129 -8.00 -37.44 15.91
N ILE A 130 -7.13 -37.88 14.98
CA ILE A 130 -7.23 -39.22 14.37
C ILE A 130 -6.40 -40.20 15.23
N PRO A 131 -7.02 -41.08 16.05
CA PRO A 131 -6.28 -42.12 16.75
C PRO A 131 -5.72 -43.13 15.73
N LEU A 132 -4.41 -43.34 15.77
CA LEU A 132 -3.73 -44.44 15.08
C LEU A 132 -4.12 -45.75 15.76
N ASP A 133 -5.23 -46.34 15.34
CA ASP A 133 -5.67 -47.66 15.77
C ASP A 133 -4.69 -48.72 15.22
N GLN A 134 -3.83 -49.27 16.08
CA GLN A 134 -2.89 -50.33 15.71
C GLN A 134 -3.59 -51.70 15.78
N PRO A 135 -3.60 -52.50 14.70
CA PRO A 135 -4.26 -53.80 14.73
C PRO A 135 -3.49 -54.81 15.58
N ARG A 136 -4.12 -55.30 16.65
CA ARG A 136 -3.70 -56.50 17.39
C ARG A 136 -3.89 -57.74 16.54
N VAL A 137 -2.82 -58.52 16.34
CA VAL A 137 -2.86 -59.84 15.69
C VAL A 137 -2.73 -60.94 16.76
N PRO A 138 -3.55 -62.01 16.74
CA PRO A 138 -3.30 -63.20 17.55
C PRO A 138 -2.54 -64.28 16.75
N SER A 139 -1.71 -65.03 17.48
CA SER A 139 -0.84 -66.13 17.02
C SER A 139 -1.60 -67.43 16.77
N ILE A 140 -1.36 -68.10 15.63
CA ILE A 140 -1.72 -69.50 15.43
C ILE A 140 -0.53 -70.27 14.82
N SER A 141 -0.17 -71.33 15.51
CA SER A 141 0.78 -72.38 15.15
C SER A 141 0.12 -73.40 14.22
N GLN A 142 0.81 -73.87 13.16
CA GLN A 142 0.99 -75.30 12.84
C GLN A 142 1.72 -75.53 11.50
N SER A 143 2.51 -76.59 11.51
CA SER A 143 3.35 -77.17 10.47
C SER A 143 2.59 -78.12 9.53
N VAL A 144 2.95 -78.21 8.24
CA VAL A 144 3.03 -79.46 7.42
C VAL A 144 3.76 -79.18 6.09
N ARG A 145 4.70 -80.06 5.70
CA ARG A 145 5.33 -80.19 4.36
C ARG A 145 4.48 -81.08 3.46
N ILE A 146 4.54 -80.90 2.13
CA ILE A 146 4.68 -81.97 1.09
C ILE A 146 4.95 -81.33 -0.30
N ASN A 147 5.66 -82.11 -1.13
CA ASN A 147 6.35 -81.80 -2.40
C ASN A 147 5.50 -81.87 -3.70
N SER A 148 6.05 -81.20 -4.73
CA SER A 148 6.21 -81.62 -6.16
C SER A 148 5.21 -81.22 -7.28
N ARG A 149 5.76 -80.40 -8.20
CA ARG A 149 5.73 -80.38 -9.70
C ARG A 149 4.45 -80.76 -10.49
N ARG A 150 3.97 -79.83 -11.35
CA ARG A 150 3.91 -79.94 -12.84
C ARG A 150 3.52 -78.60 -13.52
N LYS A 151 3.94 -78.46 -14.79
CA LYS A 151 3.94 -77.25 -15.67
C LYS A 151 2.61 -76.97 -16.41
N ARG A 152 2.35 -75.68 -16.71
CA ARG A 152 2.31 -75.02 -18.06
C ARG A 152 1.04 -74.17 -18.37
N GLY A 153 1.27 -72.88 -18.68
CA GLY A 153 0.47 -71.97 -19.55
C GLY A 153 -0.82 -71.40 -18.93
N GLN A 154 -1.29 -70.17 -19.13
CA GLN A 154 -0.96 -69.00 -19.98
C GLN A 154 -1.71 -67.78 -19.37
N GLY A 155 -1.22 -66.55 -19.60
CA GLY A 155 -2.03 -65.31 -19.46
C GLY A 155 -1.42 -64.23 -18.55
N ALA A 156 -0.78 -63.23 -19.16
CA ALA A 156 -0.37 -61.95 -18.54
C ALA A 156 -1.54 -60.92 -18.59
N PRO A 157 -1.46 -59.71 -18.01
CA PRO A 157 -0.35 -59.10 -17.25
C PRO A 157 -0.74 -58.51 -15.87
N PRO A 158 0.26 -58.26 -15.00
CA PRO A 158 0.07 -57.60 -13.71
C PRO A 158 0.25 -56.06 -13.78
N PRO A 159 -0.30 -55.31 -12.80
CA PRO A 159 0.08 -53.91 -12.53
C PRO A 159 1.39 -53.85 -11.72
N PRO A 160 2.21 -52.79 -11.85
CA PRO A 160 3.41 -52.62 -11.00
C PRO A 160 3.10 -51.87 -9.70
N PRO A 161 3.67 -52.30 -8.55
CA PRO A 161 3.94 -51.41 -7.43
C PRO A 161 5.45 -51.26 -7.15
N TYR A 162 5.71 -50.11 -6.55
CA TYR A 162 6.95 -49.47 -6.10
C TYR A 162 7.77 -50.23 -5.03
N THR A 163 9.10 -50.14 -5.11
CA THR A 163 10.08 -49.92 -4.01
C THR A 163 11.40 -49.48 -4.67
N LYS A 164 12.09 -48.37 -4.37
CA LYS A 164 12.60 -47.70 -3.14
C LYS A 164 13.99 -48.21 -2.69
N TYR A 165 15.01 -47.48 -3.20
CA TYR A 165 16.46 -47.43 -2.89
C TYR A 165 17.40 -48.46 -3.54
N PRO A 166 18.58 -47.99 -3.99
CA PRO A 166 19.81 -48.43 -3.32
C PRO A 166 20.85 -47.31 -3.11
N THR A 167 21.68 -47.50 -2.09
CA THR A 167 22.96 -46.80 -1.91
C THR A 167 24.10 -47.67 -2.49
N ASP A 168 25.05 -46.98 -3.11
CA ASP A 168 26.37 -47.32 -3.67
C ASP A 168 27.09 -48.58 -3.13
N SER A 169 27.92 -49.30 -3.90
CA SER A 169 29.08 -48.77 -4.62
C SER A 169 29.79 -49.89 -5.41
N SER A 170 30.26 -49.59 -6.64
CA SER A 170 31.60 -49.95 -7.14
C SER A 170 31.79 -49.59 -8.62
N GLY A 171 32.83 -48.82 -8.93
CA GLY A 171 33.60 -48.95 -10.17
C GLY A 171 32.96 -48.50 -11.49
N ALA A 172 33.00 -47.18 -11.74
CA ALA A 172 33.09 -46.49 -13.03
C ALA A 172 32.42 -47.15 -14.26
N ASN A 173 31.18 -46.74 -14.57
CA ASN A 173 30.55 -47.04 -15.85
C ASN A 173 29.74 -45.86 -16.41
N ARG A 174 30.12 -45.39 -17.61
CA ARG A 174 29.52 -44.29 -18.38
C ARG A 174 28.42 -44.85 -19.28
N ASN A 175 27.16 -44.54 -18.95
CA ASN A 175 26.03 -44.31 -19.88
C ASN A 175 24.71 -44.51 -19.12
N GLN A 176 24.11 -43.42 -18.65
CA GLN A 176 22.72 -43.39 -18.20
C GLN A 176 22.01 -42.20 -18.88
N PRO A 177 20.75 -42.36 -19.36
CA PRO A 177 19.97 -41.29 -19.96
C PRO A 177 19.48 -40.29 -18.89
N TRP A 178 19.52 -39.00 -19.21
CA TRP A 178 19.11 -37.89 -18.35
C TRP A 178 17.61 -37.98 -18.01
N SER A 179 17.25 -38.03 -16.71
CA SER A 179 15.87 -37.94 -16.25
C SER A 179 15.54 -36.49 -15.84
N PRO A 180 14.59 -35.80 -16.50
CA PRO A 180 14.23 -34.43 -16.15
C PRO A 180 13.44 -34.37 -14.82
N GLY A 181 13.87 -33.54 -13.88
CA GLY A 181 13.21 -33.34 -12.59
C GLY A 181 11.96 -32.43 -12.65
N PHE A 182 11.33 -32.23 -11.49
CA PHE A 182 10.15 -31.38 -11.27
C PHE A 182 10.21 -29.98 -11.91
N TRP A 183 11.39 -29.40 -12.09
CA TRP A 183 11.57 -28.06 -12.70
C TRP A 183 11.39 -28.02 -14.22
N THR A 184 11.36 -29.16 -14.91
CA THR A 184 11.19 -29.19 -16.38
C THR A 184 9.78 -28.80 -16.82
N GLY A 185 8.76 -28.96 -15.95
CA GLY A 185 7.39 -28.54 -16.23
C GLY A 185 7.21 -27.01 -16.30
N LEU A 186 7.96 -26.26 -15.48
CA LEU A 186 7.90 -24.79 -15.46
C LEU A 186 8.62 -24.17 -16.68
N GLY A 187 9.76 -24.76 -17.08
CA GLY A 187 10.50 -24.32 -18.27
C GLY A 187 9.78 -24.62 -19.59
N ALA A 188 9.14 -25.78 -19.70
CA ALA A 188 8.40 -26.16 -20.92
C ALA A 188 7.06 -25.40 -21.05
N GLY A 189 6.35 -25.15 -19.94
CA GLY A 189 5.08 -24.42 -19.94
C GLY A 189 5.21 -22.95 -20.37
N GLY A 190 6.28 -22.27 -19.94
CA GLY A 190 6.53 -20.87 -20.30
C GLY A 190 6.77 -20.66 -21.80
N LEU A 191 7.51 -21.57 -22.44
CA LEU A 191 7.80 -21.50 -23.88
C LEU A 191 6.59 -21.87 -24.76
N ALA A 192 5.73 -22.79 -24.28
CA ALA A 192 4.48 -23.13 -24.96
C ALA A 192 3.49 -21.94 -24.94
N ALA A 193 3.38 -21.23 -23.82
CA ALA A 193 2.51 -20.06 -23.71
C ALA A 193 3.00 -18.87 -24.57
N SER A 194 4.31 -18.63 -24.62
CA SER A 194 4.87 -17.53 -25.41
C SER A 194 4.74 -17.76 -26.92
N THR A 195 4.90 -19.00 -27.38
CA THR A 195 4.74 -19.35 -28.80
C THR A 195 3.28 -19.36 -29.21
N TYR A 196 2.36 -19.84 -28.36
CA TYR A 196 0.92 -19.78 -28.61
C TYR A 196 0.43 -18.33 -28.77
N HIS A 197 0.90 -17.41 -27.91
CA HIS A 197 0.55 -15.98 -28.01
C HIS A 197 1.16 -15.29 -29.25
N TYR A 198 2.28 -15.79 -29.78
CA TYR A 198 2.87 -15.24 -31.01
C TYR A 198 2.10 -15.71 -32.26
N LEU A 199 1.67 -16.97 -32.26
CA LEU A 199 0.97 -17.60 -33.39
C LEU A 199 -0.50 -17.19 -33.49
N THR A 200 -1.12 -16.73 -32.40
CA THR A 200 -2.54 -16.34 -32.35
C THR A 200 -2.77 -14.83 -32.46
N ARG A 201 -1.73 -14.02 -32.78
CA ARG A 201 -1.93 -12.58 -32.99
C ARG A 201 -2.78 -12.33 -34.24
N PRO A 202 -3.91 -11.61 -34.14
CA PRO A 202 -4.65 -11.19 -35.32
C PRO A 202 -3.81 -10.20 -36.13
N ARG A 203 -3.70 -10.42 -37.45
CA ARG A 203 -3.07 -9.44 -38.34
C ARG A 203 -4.00 -8.24 -38.50
N TYR A 204 -3.67 -7.13 -37.85
CA TYR A 204 -4.38 -5.86 -37.98
C TYR A 204 -3.94 -5.13 -39.26
N ASN A 205 -4.91 -4.83 -40.12
CA ASN A 205 -4.76 -4.05 -41.34
C ASN A 205 -4.93 -2.55 -41.02
N PRO A 206 -3.98 -1.65 -41.36
CA PRO A 206 -4.08 -0.26 -40.96
C PRO A 206 -4.87 0.54 -41.99
N SER A 207 -6.15 0.76 -41.71
CA SER A 207 -6.97 1.74 -42.44
C SER A 207 -7.78 2.58 -41.45
N TYR A 208 -7.31 3.81 -41.26
CA TYR A 208 -7.95 4.99 -40.66
C TYR A 208 -9.32 4.83 -39.96
N THR A 209 -9.31 4.98 -38.62
CA THR A 209 -10.24 5.83 -37.85
C THR A 209 -9.67 5.96 -36.44
N GLN A 210 -9.32 7.19 -36.03
CA GLN A 210 -8.70 7.48 -34.74
C GLN A 210 -9.77 7.44 -33.64
N GLN A 211 -9.85 6.34 -32.89
CA GLN A 211 -10.49 6.30 -31.58
C GLN A 211 -9.43 5.92 -30.54
N PRO A 212 -9.29 6.69 -29.44
CA PRO A 212 -8.34 6.34 -28.38
C PRO A 212 -8.80 5.04 -27.68
N PRO A 213 -7.85 4.20 -27.22
CA PRO A 213 -8.16 2.96 -26.53
C PRO A 213 -8.93 3.23 -25.22
N PRO A 214 -9.74 2.27 -24.74
CA PRO A 214 -10.42 2.43 -23.46
C PRO A 214 -9.38 2.56 -22.32
N PRO A 215 -9.60 3.47 -21.36
CA PRO A 215 -8.65 3.72 -20.28
C PRO A 215 -8.46 2.48 -19.41
N THR A 216 -7.20 2.20 -19.06
CA THR A 216 -6.80 1.03 -18.27
C THR A 216 -6.97 1.26 -16.76
N TRP A 217 -7.13 2.53 -16.36
CA TRP A 217 -7.24 2.94 -14.96
C TRP A 217 -8.41 3.91 -14.77
N ASP A 218 -9.11 3.75 -13.64
CA ASP A 218 -10.34 4.50 -13.37
C ASP A 218 -10.16 6.03 -13.20
N TRP A 219 -8.92 6.53 -13.07
CA TRP A 219 -8.63 7.97 -12.96
C TRP A 219 -8.73 8.72 -14.31
N GLU A 220 -8.77 7.99 -15.43
CA GLU A 220 -8.93 8.56 -16.78
C GLU A 220 -10.42 8.68 -17.19
N ARG A 221 -11.34 8.25 -16.33
CA ARG A 221 -12.79 8.25 -16.61
C ARG A 221 -13.45 9.57 -16.21
N PRO A 222 -14.16 10.28 -17.11
CA PRO A 222 -14.99 11.41 -16.75
C PRO A 222 -16.37 10.91 -16.29
N PHE A 223 -16.70 10.98 -14.99
CA PHE A 223 -18.06 10.67 -14.52
C PHE A 223 -18.65 11.71 -13.56
N GLY A 224 -19.47 12.57 -14.16
CA GLY A 224 -20.92 12.63 -13.95
C GLY A 224 -21.46 12.06 -12.63
N GLY A 225 -21.79 12.94 -11.70
CA GLY A 225 -22.32 12.59 -10.39
C GLY A 225 -23.85 12.50 -10.37
N THR A 226 -24.36 11.62 -9.51
CA THR A 226 -25.58 11.85 -8.73
C THR A 226 -25.41 11.22 -7.35
N ARG A 227 -25.80 11.97 -6.30
CA ARG A 227 -25.73 11.63 -4.88
C ARG A 227 -27.13 11.74 -4.26
N THR A 228 -27.39 10.92 -3.25
CA THR A 228 -28.33 11.19 -2.13
C THR A 228 -27.72 10.52 -0.87
N SER A 229 -27.20 11.31 0.08
CA SER A 229 -27.79 11.66 1.41
C SER A 229 -27.91 10.43 2.35
N SER A 230 -27.55 10.43 3.64
CA SER A 230 -27.74 11.44 4.69
C SER A 230 -27.04 10.99 6.00
N SER A 231 -27.00 11.91 6.96
CA SER A 231 -26.34 12.00 8.27
C SER A 231 -27.02 11.30 9.46
N ALA A 232 -26.25 10.93 10.50
CA ALA A 232 -26.69 10.97 11.92
C ALA A 232 -25.50 10.91 12.93
N ARG A 233 -25.58 11.69 14.01
CA ARG A 233 -24.76 11.68 15.27
C ARG A 233 -25.54 10.94 16.39
N PRO A 234 -24.92 10.46 17.50
CA PRO A 234 -24.77 11.22 18.78
C PRO A 234 -23.48 10.88 19.61
N GLU A 235 -22.86 11.78 20.41
CA GLU A 235 -23.09 12.22 21.81
C GLU A 235 -22.43 11.33 22.91
N PHE A 236 -21.67 11.98 23.82
CA PHE A 236 -20.68 11.40 24.75
C PHE A 236 -21.22 11.23 26.18
N SER A 237 -20.71 10.23 26.92
CA SER A 237 -20.82 10.15 28.38
C SER A 237 -19.50 9.70 29.00
N ALA A 238 -18.97 10.53 29.90
CA ALA A 238 -17.70 10.35 30.59
C ALA A 238 -17.81 9.41 31.79
N GLY A 239 -16.81 8.54 31.98
CA GLY A 239 -16.64 7.70 33.16
C GLY A 239 -15.17 7.65 33.58
N ARG A 240 -14.86 8.26 34.74
CA ARG A 240 -13.54 8.32 35.39
C ARG A 240 -13.02 6.93 35.76
N ARG A 241 -11.73 6.66 35.59
CA ARG A 241 -10.99 5.65 36.36
C ARG A 241 -9.60 6.13 36.79
N ARG A 242 -9.23 5.59 37.96
CA ARG A 242 -8.11 5.90 38.85
C ARG A 242 -6.74 5.62 38.21
N PHE A 243 -5.78 6.47 38.54
CA PHE A 243 -4.36 6.35 38.18
C PHE A 243 -3.67 5.28 39.04
N ASN A 244 -3.06 4.29 38.39
CA ASN A 244 -1.89 3.59 38.92
C ASN A 244 -0.72 4.01 38.01
N VAL A 245 0.35 4.48 38.64
CA VAL A 245 1.58 4.94 38.01
C VAL A 245 2.49 3.73 37.88
N ASP A 246 2.67 3.29 36.63
CA ASP A 246 3.80 2.48 36.20
C ASP A 246 4.41 3.22 35.00
N ASP A 247 5.62 3.77 35.21
CA ASP A 247 6.37 4.54 34.22
C ASP A 247 7.01 3.60 33.19
N ASP A 248 6.23 3.16 32.21
CA ASP A 248 6.75 2.69 30.92
C ASP A 248 6.55 3.81 29.89
N PHE A 249 7.62 4.55 29.60
CA PHE A 249 7.71 5.48 28.46
C PHE A 249 7.81 4.70 27.13
N GLY A 250 6.82 3.87 26.85
CA GLY A 250 6.38 3.62 25.49
C GLY A 250 5.38 4.72 25.16
N ALA A 251 5.70 5.61 24.23
CA ALA A 251 4.70 6.50 23.64
C ALA A 251 3.67 5.62 22.91
N GLY A 252 2.69 5.12 23.67
CA GLY A 252 1.57 4.36 23.16
C GLY A 252 0.84 5.22 22.15
N SER A 253 0.86 4.75 20.91
CA SER A 253 0.01 5.26 19.84
C SER A 253 -1.40 5.46 20.41
N SER A 254 -1.87 6.69 20.43
CA SER A 254 -3.23 7.04 20.88
C SER A 254 -4.24 6.58 19.82
N THR A 255 -4.27 5.28 19.53
CA THR A 255 -5.33 4.61 18.79
C THR A 255 -6.40 4.23 19.80
N GLY A 256 -7.17 5.24 20.22
CA GLY A 256 -8.48 4.97 20.77
C GLY A 256 -9.33 4.28 19.69
N PRO A 257 -10.08 3.22 20.01
CA PRO A 257 -11.01 2.61 19.07
C PRO A 257 -12.15 3.62 18.79
N GLY A 258 -12.01 4.44 17.75
CA GLY A 258 -13.05 5.42 17.43
C GLY A 258 -12.75 6.48 16.37
N THR A 259 -11.49 6.79 16.04
CA THR A 259 -11.23 7.77 14.98
C THR A 259 -11.16 7.07 13.61
N GLN A 260 -12.17 7.31 12.76
CA GLN A 260 -12.23 6.80 11.38
C GLN A 260 -11.01 7.23 10.52
N LEU A 261 -10.21 8.17 11.03
CA LEU A 261 -9.06 8.79 10.39
C LEU A 261 -7.72 8.11 10.70
N GLY A 262 -7.68 7.19 11.67
CA GLY A 262 -6.46 6.48 12.06
C GLY A 262 -5.49 7.30 12.94
N GLU A 263 -4.28 6.78 13.10
CA GLU A 263 -3.21 7.36 13.93
C GLU A 263 -2.65 8.66 13.34
N MET A 264 -2.29 9.61 14.21
CA MET A 264 -1.61 10.84 13.80
C MET A 264 -0.17 10.56 13.37
N ARG A 265 0.22 11.04 12.19
CA ARG A 265 1.59 10.95 11.69
C ARG A 265 2.02 12.25 11.03
N ARG A 266 3.32 12.49 11.01
CA ARG A 266 3.88 13.57 10.19
C ARG A 266 3.68 13.22 8.71
N ALA A 267 3.00 14.10 7.99
CA ALA A 267 2.84 14.03 6.55
C ALA A 267 3.68 15.13 5.90
N THR A 268 4.15 14.84 4.68
CA THR A 268 4.96 15.77 3.88
C THR A 268 4.30 15.96 2.52
N GLY A 269 4.33 17.18 2.01
CA GLY A 269 3.86 17.54 0.69
C GLY A 269 4.78 18.57 0.03
N PHE A 270 4.66 18.70 -1.29
CA PHE A 270 5.48 19.63 -2.08
C PHE A 270 4.60 20.52 -2.95
N GLY A 271 5.01 21.76 -3.12
CA GLY A 271 4.31 22.73 -3.98
C GLY A 271 5.18 23.92 -4.32
N GLY A 272 4.86 24.60 -5.42
CA GLY A 272 5.56 25.81 -5.82
C GLY A 272 5.09 27.05 -5.06
N SER A 273 5.64 28.20 -5.46
CA SER A 273 5.18 29.51 -5.01
C SER A 273 4.80 30.46 -6.12
N SER A 274 4.02 31.48 -5.77
CA SER A 274 3.82 32.66 -6.60
C SER A 274 3.75 33.94 -5.77
N VAL A 275 3.90 35.08 -6.46
CA VAL A 275 3.81 36.41 -5.85
C VAL A 275 2.59 37.15 -6.37
N ARG A 276 1.65 37.44 -5.47
CA ARG A 276 0.37 38.11 -5.74
C ARG A 276 0.40 39.61 -5.43
#